data_AF-A0A8B2PR84-F1
#
_entry.id   AF-A0A8B2PR84-F1
#
_cell.length_a   1.000
_cell.length_b   1.000
_cell.length_c   1.000
_cell.angle_alpha   90.00
_cell.angle_beta   90.00
_cell.angle_gamma   90.00
#
_symmetry.space_group_name_H-M   'P 1'
#
loop_
_entity.id
_entity.type
_entity.pdbx_description
1 polymer ?
#
loop_
_entity_poly.entity_id
_entity_poly.type
_entity_poly.pdbx_seq_one_letter_code
_entity_poly.pdbx_strand_id
1 'polypeptide(L)'
;MKIMEDFNLEAVWSFTARHLTQTVNQIPNVWGYLGELNYAPGEGVDTTVVEIARTSEGVRVLPAVTRGGPASTKKGPKEDAIYIEIPSFPQTHTITPGDVQDWLKKANREINPVTLEQSLADRLESLRKDHDYTLEYQRVGSAKGKLIDGAGNELLDLFEAFGVVQKTVDFALDDPTTNVRAKCNEVKAYQRANLQGETMSGAEMLVDSGFFDAFVEHPNVEKYWLNHVEALALAHMDAKGPYGREFTFGGLHLREYDASVNLYDGSAVPMIGADQGHAFPVGTQDAWQTYFGPPHDIRFANAGGLEIYMSQEMLKHGAGVELKSESCPLAVFRRPNLLVGVTA
;
A
#
# COMPACT_ATOMS: atom_id res chain seq x y z
N MET A 1 15.97 -40.50 -41.70
CA MET A 1 15.26 -39.24 -42.02
C MET A 1 13.86 -39.33 -41.45
N LYS A 2 13.73 -39.13 -40.13
CA LYS A 2 12.46 -39.15 -39.41
C LYS A 2 12.64 -38.36 -38.12
N ILE A 3 12.84 -37.05 -38.26
CA ILE A 3 12.78 -36.08 -37.16
C ILE A 3 12.13 -34.82 -37.77
N MET A 4 10.82 -34.86 -37.86
CA MET A 4 9.93 -33.70 -37.86
C MET A 4 8.61 -34.23 -37.30
N GLU A 5 8.66 -34.70 -36.05
CA GLU A 5 7.48 -34.59 -35.21
C GLU A 5 7.27 -33.11 -35.03
N ASP A 6 6.08 -32.64 -35.40
CA ASP A 6 5.62 -31.27 -35.19
C ASP A 6 6.04 -30.83 -33.79
N PHE A 7 7.01 -29.92 -33.73
CA PHE A 7 7.41 -29.24 -32.51
C PHE A 7 6.22 -28.36 -32.14
N ASN A 8 5.23 -28.95 -31.48
CA ASN A 8 4.08 -28.23 -31.00
C ASN A 8 4.59 -27.26 -29.94
N LEU A 9 4.87 -26.02 -30.34
CA LEU A 9 5.37 -24.98 -29.44
C LEU A 9 4.40 -24.78 -28.26
N GLU A 10 3.11 -25.02 -28.45
CA GLU A 10 2.09 -25.00 -27.37
C GLU A 10 2.27 -26.15 -26.36
N ALA A 11 2.87 -27.28 -26.75
CA ALA A 11 3.14 -28.41 -25.86
C ALA A 11 4.43 -28.24 -25.03
N VAL A 12 5.38 -27.42 -25.52
CA VAL A 12 6.62 -27.08 -24.79
C VAL A 12 6.41 -25.89 -23.85
N TRP A 13 5.40 -25.04 -24.12
CA TRP A 13 5.05 -23.86 -23.32
C TRP A 13 3.66 -24.00 -22.69
N SER A 14 3.51 -24.89 -21.71
CA SER A 14 2.22 -25.18 -21.07
C SER A 14 1.78 -24.18 -20.00
N PHE A 15 2.41 -23.00 -19.91
CA PHE A 15 2.03 -21.95 -18.98
C PHE A 15 0.82 -21.17 -19.50
N THR A 16 -0.38 -21.63 -19.11
CA THR A 16 -1.62 -20.87 -19.36
C THR A 16 -1.58 -19.56 -18.55
N ALA A 17 -2.23 -18.49 -19.05
CA ALA A 17 -2.38 -17.22 -18.32
C ALA A 17 -2.85 -17.42 -16.87
N ARG A 18 -3.78 -18.36 -16.65
CA ARG A 18 -4.25 -18.76 -15.31
C ARG A 18 -3.12 -19.33 -14.43
N HIS A 19 -2.24 -20.15 -14.98
CA HIS A 19 -1.11 -20.71 -14.23
C HIS A 19 -0.10 -19.62 -13.88
N LEU A 20 0.28 -18.76 -14.84
CA LEU A 20 1.19 -17.63 -14.57
C LEU A 20 0.63 -16.68 -13.51
N THR A 21 -0.66 -16.37 -13.60
CA THR A 21 -1.39 -15.58 -12.61
C THR A 21 -1.37 -16.24 -11.23
N GLN A 22 -1.51 -17.57 -11.14
CA GLN A 22 -1.39 -18.26 -9.84
C GLN A 22 0.05 -18.25 -9.31
N THR A 23 1.03 -18.48 -10.18
CA THR A 23 2.44 -18.55 -9.80
C THR A 23 2.95 -17.20 -9.30
N VAL A 24 2.65 -16.09 -9.98
CA VAL A 24 3.08 -14.76 -9.56
C VAL A 24 2.47 -14.36 -8.21
N ASN A 25 1.21 -14.74 -7.98
CA ASN A 25 0.51 -14.43 -6.73
C ASN A 25 0.96 -15.33 -5.55
N GLN A 26 1.63 -16.46 -5.81
CA GLN A 26 2.25 -17.31 -4.78
C GLN A 26 3.60 -16.79 -4.30
N ILE A 27 4.28 -15.96 -5.10
CA ILE A 27 5.52 -15.30 -4.68
C ILE A 27 5.16 -14.37 -3.51
N PRO A 28 5.78 -14.52 -2.33
CA PRO A 28 5.44 -13.69 -1.19
C PRO A 28 5.79 -12.24 -1.49
N ASN A 29 4.89 -11.31 -1.13
CA ASN A 29 5.23 -9.91 -1.10
C ASN A 29 6.29 -9.68 0.00
N VAL A 30 7.45 -9.19 -0.40
CA VAL A 30 8.58 -8.92 0.49
C VAL A 30 8.72 -7.43 0.83
N TRP A 31 7.80 -6.60 0.32
CA TRP A 31 7.92 -5.16 0.35
C TRP A 31 6.72 -4.48 1.00
N GLY A 32 7.01 -3.46 1.79
CA GLY A 32 6.01 -2.54 2.31
C GLY A 32 5.63 -2.80 3.76
N TYR A 33 5.83 -1.77 4.58
CA TYR A 33 5.46 -1.77 5.99
C TYR A 33 3.95 -1.83 6.19
N LEU A 34 3.20 -1.03 5.41
CA LEU A 34 1.74 -0.98 5.50
C LEU A 34 1.11 -2.31 5.04
N GLY A 35 1.77 -2.98 4.10
CA GLY A 35 1.43 -4.34 3.67
C GLY A 35 1.67 -5.39 4.75
N GLU A 36 2.83 -5.39 5.41
CA GLU A 36 3.13 -6.38 6.46
C GLU A 36 2.18 -6.28 7.66
N LEU A 37 1.81 -5.06 8.06
CA LEU A 37 0.87 -4.84 9.15
C LEU A 37 -0.60 -4.97 8.76
N ASN A 38 -0.86 -5.20 7.47
CA ASN A 38 -2.20 -5.38 6.92
C ASN A 38 -3.15 -4.23 7.32
N TYR A 39 -2.66 -2.99 7.30
CA TYR A 39 -3.48 -1.81 7.63
C TYR A 39 -4.47 -1.45 6.53
N ALA A 40 -4.20 -1.87 5.30
CA ALA A 40 -5.07 -1.71 4.14
C ALA A 40 -5.36 -3.09 3.52
N PRO A 41 -6.23 -3.91 4.14
CA PRO A 41 -6.52 -5.26 3.67
C PRO A 41 -7.00 -5.26 2.21
N GLY A 42 -6.67 -6.31 1.49
CA GLY A 42 -7.02 -6.50 0.09
C GLY A 42 -8.39 -7.15 -0.09
N GLU A 43 -9.20 -6.62 -1.02
CA GLU A 43 -10.44 -7.24 -1.49
C GLU A 43 -10.51 -7.18 -3.01
N GLY A 44 -10.87 -8.30 -3.64
CA GLY A 44 -11.10 -8.37 -5.08
C GLY A 44 -12.51 -7.93 -5.43
N VAL A 45 -12.63 -7.00 -6.38
CA VAL A 45 -13.91 -6.54 -6.95
C VAL A 45 -14.00 -6.94 -8.42
N ASP A 46 -15.21 -7.11 -8.93
CA ASP A 46 -15.50 -7.49 -10.32
C ASP A 46 -15.77 -6.28 -11.23
N THR A 47 -15.68 -5.07 -10.68
CA THR A 47 -15.96 -3.80 -11.33
C THR A 47 -14.71 -2.94 -11.43
N THR A 48 -14.67 -2.05 -12.43
CA THR A 48 -13.58 -1.06 -12.61
C THR A 48 -13.78 0.21 -11.79
N VAL A 49 -14.95 0.35 -11.16
CA VAL A 49 -15.32 1.51 -10.36
C VAL A 49 -15.82 1.01 -9.01
N VAL A 50 -15.26 1.56 -7.94
CA VAL A 50 -15.68 1.25 -6.57
C VAL A 50 -16.64 2.31 -6.09
N GLU A 51 -17.77 1.87 -5.55
CA GLU A 51 -18.70 2.72 -4.81
C GLU A 51 -18.29 2.75 -3.33
N ILE A 52 -17.99 3.95 -2.81
CA ILE A 52 -17.73 4.17 -1.39
C ILE A 52 -18.87 5.01 -0.81
N ALA A 53 -19.71 4.38 0.00
CA ALA A 53 -20.78 5.06 0.70
C ALA A 53 -20.21 6.01 1.79
N ARG A 54 -20.53 7.31 1.71
CA ARG A 54 -20.24 8.25 2.79
C ARG A 54 -21.22 7.99 3.93
N THR A 55 -20.86 7.07 4.82
CA THR A 55 -21.69 6.82 6.01
C THR A 55 -21.45 7.94 7.02
N SER A 56 -22.28 8.99 6.96
CA SER A 56 -22.28 10.09 7.93
C SER A 56 -23.05 9.77 9.22
N GLU A 57 -23.75 8.64 9.27
CA GLU A 57 -24.53 8.24 10.44
C GLU A 57 -23.67 7.39 11.38
N GLY A 58 -23.10 8.05 12.38
CA GLY A 58 -22.33 7.36 13.42
C GLY A 58 -23.15 6.37 14.24
N VAL A 59 -22.47 5.61 15.09
CA VAL A 59 -23.09 4.65 16.01
C VAL A 59 -24.03 5.41 16.96
N ARG A 60 -25.30 5.00 17.01
CA ARG A 60 -26.31 5.57 17.90
C ARG A 60 -26.71 4.57 18.98
N VAL A 61 -26.92 5.08 20.20
CA VAL A 61 -27.55 4.29 21.26
C VAL A 61 -29.02 4.07 20.89
N LEU A 62 -29.47 2.82 20.93
CA LEU A 62 -30.85 2.47 20.63
C LEU A 62 -31.77 2.90 21.78
N PRO A 63 -32.92 3.52 21.50
CA PRO A 63 -33.89 3.84 22.55
C PRO A 63 -34.53 2.55 23.09
N ALA A 64 -34.76 2.50 24.40
CA ALA A 64 -35.54 1.42 24.99
C ALA A 64 -37.00 1.53 24.54
N VAL A 65 -37.52 0.49 23.89
CA VAL A 65 -38.94 0.38 23.55
C VAL A 65 -39.63 -0.55 24.53
N THR A 66 -40.91 -0.29 24.83
CA THR A 66 -41.71 -1.20 25.67
C THR A 66 -41.75 -2.58 25.03
N ARG A 67 -41.69 -3.65 25.84
CA ARG A 67 -41.74 -5.03 25.36
C ARG A 67 -43.03 -5.25 24.54
N GLY A 68 -42.88 -5.46 23.22
CA GLY A 68 -44.00 -5.58 22.27
C GLY A 68 -44.38 -4.29 21.52
N GLY A 69 -43.71 -3.17 21.78
CA GLY A 69 -43.89 -1.92 21.04
C GLY A 69 -43.18 -1.93 19.67
N PRO A 70 -43.48 -0.96 18.79
CA PRO A 70 -42.81 -0.85 17.49
C PRO A 70 -41.30 -0.63 17.66
N ALA A 71 -40.50 -1.34 16.88
CA ALA A 71 -39.04 -1.24 16.92
C ALA A 71 -38.56 0.14 16.43
N SER A 72 -37.43 0.60 16.96
CA SER A 72 -36.76 1.79 16.44
C SER A 72 -36.22 1.52 15.03
N THR A 73 -36.67 2.28 14.04
CA THR A 73 -36.16 2.18 12.67
C THR A 73 -34.83 2.91 12.53
N LYS A 74 -33.81 2.20 12.05
CA LYS A 74 -32.57 2.82 11.54
C LYS A 74 -32.95 3.51 10.23
N LYS A 75 -32.74 4.83 10.12
CA LYS A 75 -32.73 5.46 8.79
C LYS A 75 -31.54 4.85 8.04
N GLY A 76 -31.79 4.32 6.84
CA GLY A 76 -30.71 3.83 5.98
C GLY A 76 -29.74 4.98 5.63
N PRO A 77 -28.49 4.68 5.26
CA PRO A 77 -27.58 5.70 4.75
C PRO A 77 -28.30 6.46 3.62
N LYS A 78 -28.27 7.80 3.66
CA LYS A 78 -28.68 8.62 2.52
C LYS A 78 -27.75 8.31 1.34
N GLU A 79 -28.28 8.46 0.12
CA GLU A 79 -27.67 8.19 -1.20
C GLU A 79 -26.42 9.05 -1.52
N ASP A 80 -25.52 9.28 -0.56
CA ASP A 80 -24.28 10.03 -0.74
C ASP A 80 -23.12 9.04 -0.89
N ALA A 81 -22.96 8.50 -2.09
CA ALA A 81 -21.86 7.60 -2.44
C ALA A 81 -20.91 8.30 -3.43
N ILE A 82 -19.61 8.03 -3.28
CA ILE A 82 -18.57 8.45 -4.22
C ILE A 82 -18.21 7.25 -5.09
N TYR A 83 -18.08 7.50 -6.39
CA TYR A 83 -17.57 6.52 -7.34
C TYR A 83 -16.12 6.87 -7.67
N ILE A 84 -15.22 5.91 -7.48
CA ILE A 84 -13.79 6.08 -7.74
C ILE A 84 -13.37 5.02 -8.76
N GLU A 85 -12.75 5.46 -9.85
CA GLU A 85 -12.19 4.56 -10.87
C GLU A 85 -10.90 3.90 -10.36
N ILE A 86 -10.77 2.60 -10.57
CA ILE A 86 -9.58 1.84 -10.19
C ILE A 86 -8.50 2.05 -11.26
N PRO A 87 -7.31 2.56 -10.92
CA PRO A 87 -6.21 2.70 -11.88
C PRO A 87 -5.67 1.33 -12.30
N SER A 88 -5.22 1.23 -13.54
CA SER A 88 -4.54 0.03 -14.08
C SER A 88 -3.05 0.31 -14.28
N PHE A 89 -2.22 -0.63 -13.85
CA PHE A 89 -0.76 -0.60 -14.00
C PHE A 89 -0.32 -1.79 -14.85
N PRO A 90 -0.34 -1.69 -16.19
CA PRO A 90 0.17 -2.73 -17.07
C PRO A 90 1.69 -2.59 -17.27
N GLN A 91 2.39 -3.73 -17.32
CA GLN A 91 3.82 -3.79 -17.64
C GLN A 91 4.09 -4.96 -18.60
N THR A 92 4.86 -4.69 -19.65
CA THR A 92 5.25 -5.69 -20.65
C THR A 92 6.76 -5.93 -20.59
N HIS A 93 7.15 -7.20 -20.69
CA HIS A 93 8.54 -7.62 -20.82
C HIS A 93 8.68 -8.65 -21.92
N THR A 94 9.84 -8.67 -22.58
CA THR A 94 10.14 -9.65 -23.63
C THR A 94 11.34 -10.50 -23.22
N ILE A 95 11.21 -11.81 -23.33
CA ILE A 95 12.31 -12.75 -23.22
C ILE A 95 12.74 -13.13 -24.63
N THR A 96 13.97 -12.76 -25.00
CA THR A 96 14.55 -13.07 -26.31
C THR A 96 15.56 -14.22 -26.20
N PRO A 97 15.93 -14.87 -27.31
CA PRO A 97 16.98 -15.89 -27.31
C PRO A 97 18.30 -15.40 -26.70
N GLY A 98 18.62 -14.11 -26.84
CA GLY A 98 19.85 -13.52 -26.27
C GLY A 98 19.86 -13.43 -24.74
N ASP A 99 18.71 -13.54 -24.08
CA ASP A 99 18.60 -13.55 -22.61
C ASP A 99 18.86 -14.95 -22.02
N VAL A 100 18.83 -15.98 -22.87
CA VAL A 100 18.97 -17.39 -22.47
C VAL A 100 20.27 -17.98 -23.02
N GLN A 101 20.57 -17.69 -24.29
CA GLN A 101 21.73 -18.21 -24.99
C GLN A 101 23.01 -17.57 -24.43
N ASP A 102 24.04 -18.41 -24.21
CA ASP A 102 25.37 -18.03 -23.71
C ASP A 102 25.41 -17.51 -22.25
N TRP A 103 24.28 -17.51 -21.54
CA TRP A 103 24.22 -17.21 -20.11
C TRP A 103 24.38 -18.48 -19.26
N LEU A 104 25.18 -18.38 -18.21
CA LEU A 104 25.41 -19.45 -17.25
C LEU A 104 24.94 -19.00 -15.87
N LYS A 105 24.07 -19.78 -15.24
CA LYS A 105 23.66 -19.57 -13.84
C LYS A 105 24.36 -20.58 -12.95
N LYS A 106 24.87 -20.11 -11.81
CA LYS A 106 25.46 -20.97 -10.79
C LYS A 106 24.37 -21.37 -9.79
N ALA A 107 24.00 -22.63 -9.77
CA ALA A 107 23.07 -23.20 -8.80
C ALA A 107 23.74 -24.41 -8.12
N ASN A 108 23.69 -24.50 -6.80
CA ASN A 108 24.23 -25.64 -6.03
C ASN A 108 25.65 -26.09 -6.42
N ARG A 109 26.57 -25.13 -6.62
CA ARG A 109 27.98 -25.34 -7.00
C ARG A 109 28.22 -25.87 -8.42
N GLU A 110 27.18 -26.09 -9.21
CA GLU A 110 27.27 -26.41 -10.64
C GLU A 110 26.99 -25.16 -11.49
N ILE A 111 27.66 -25.07 -12.63
CA ILE A 111 27.48 -24.00 -13.62
C ILE A 111 26.71 -24.61 -14.78
N ASN A 112 25.43 -24.26 -14.90
CA ASN A 112 24.55 -24.78 -15.94
C ASN A 112 24.12 -23.65 -16.89
N PRO A 113 23.88 -23.93 -18.17
CA PRO A 113 23.26 -22.98 -19.08
C PRO A 113 21.90 -22.55 -18.52
N VAL A 114 21.64 -21.25 -18.57
CA VAL A 114 20.35 -20.68 -18.18
C VAL A 114 19.27 -21.37 -19.00
N THR A 115 18.29 -21.94 -18.32
CA THR A 115 17.11 -22.46 -19.00
C THR A 115 16.12 -21.33 -19.20
N LEU A 116 15.29 -21.48 -20.23
CA LEU A 116 14.18 -20.57 -20.49
C LEU A 116 13.23 -20.44 -19.29
N GLU A 117 12.99 -21.54 -18.56
CA GLU A 117 12.18 -21.55 -17.33
C GLU A 117 12.80 -20.72 -16.21
N GLN A 118 14.12 -20.75 -16.05
CA GLN A 118 14.81 -19.91 -15.07
C GLN A 118 14.72 -18.43 -15.43
N SER A 119 14.90 -18.09 -16.71
CA SER A 119 14.73 -16.71 -17.19
C SER A 119 13.28 -16.24 -17.00
N LEU A 120 12.29 -17.12 -17.19
CA LEU A 120 10.89 -16.81 -16.93
C LEU A 120 10.66 -16.56 -15.44
N ALA A 121 11.13 -17.45 -14.56
CA ALA A 121 11.00 -17.29 -13.11
C ALA A 121 11.63 -15.98 -12.60
N ASP A 122 12.84 -15.64 -13.06
CA ASP A 122 13.50 -14.37 -12.70
C ASP A 122 12.68 -13.15 -13.14
N ARG A 123 12.02 -13.24 -14.30
CA ARG A 123 11.16 -12.17 -14.82
C ARG A 123 9.84 -12.07 -14.06
N LEU A 124 9.25 -13.20 -13.66
CA LEU A 124 8.09 -13.23 -12.78
C LEU A 124 8.40 -12.57 -11.42
N GLU A 125 9.55 -12.88 -10.82
CA GLU A 125 9.98 -12.27 -9.57
C GLU A 125 10.23 -10.77 -9.71
N SER A 126 10.85 -10.32 -10.80
CA SER A 126 11.06 -8.89 -11.05
C SER A 126 9.74 -8.15 -11.22
N LEU A 127 8.83 -8.68 -12.04
CA LEU A 127 7.50 -8.11 -12.26
C LEU A 127 6.70 -8.05 -10.96
N ARG A 128 6.78 -9.11 -10.14
CA ARG A 128 6.12 -9.14 -8.83
C ARG A 128 6.61 -8.00 -7.94
N LYS A 129 7.94 -7.80 -7.86
CA LYS A 129 8.54 -6.72 -7.06
C LYS A 129 8.10 -5.34 -7.52
N ASP A 130 8.04 -5.09 -8.83
CA ASP A 130 7.59 -3.80 -9.38
C ASP A 130 6.13 -3.50 -9.00
N HIS A 131 5.25 -4.51 -9.07
CA HIS A 131 3.84 -4.41 -8.65
C HIS A 131 3.69 -4.23 -7.13
N ASP A 132 4.43 -4.99 -6.32
CA ASP A 132 4.42 -4.87 -4.86
C ASP A 132 4.88 -3.47 -4.42
N TYR A 133 5.90 -2.93 -5.09
CA TYR A 133 6.40 -1.59 -4.84
C TYR A 133 5.38 -0.51 -5.17
N THR A 134 4.70 -0.66 -6.31
CA THR A 134 3.61 0.23 -6.74
C THR A 134 2.45 0.19 -5.75
N LEU A 135 2.07 -1.00 -5.28
CA LEU A 135 1.00 -1.17 -4.30
C LEU A 135 1.32 -0.48 -2.97
N GLU A 136 2.55 -0.63 -2.46
CA GLU A 136 2.97 0.07 -1.25
C GLU A 136 2.96 1.59 -1.46
N TYR A 137 3.43 2.07 -2.62
CA TYR A 137 3.36 3.50 -2.96
C TYR A 137 1.92 4.04 -2.96
N GLN A 138 0.97 3.28 -3.51
CA GLN A 138 -0.46 3.64 -3.45
C GLN A 138 -1.00 3.66 -2.01
N ARG A 139 -0.60 2.69 -1.17
CA ARG A 139 -1.00 2.66 0.25
C ARG A 139 -0.44 3.85 1.01
N VAL A 140 0.85 4.14 0.87
CA VAL A 140 1.44 5.32 1.50
C VAL A 140 0.74 6.59 1.00
N GLY A 141 0.48 6.73 -0.30
CA GLY A 141 -0.29 7.83 -0.86
C GLY A 141 -1.69 7.97 -0.24
N SER A 142 -2.41 6.85 -0.10
CA SER A 142 -3.71 6.82 0.60
C SER A 142 -3.61 7.25 2.06
N ALA A 143 -2.51 6.94 2.78
CA ALA A 143 -2.29 7.40 4.15
C ALA A 143 -2.02 8.92 4.23
N LYS A 144 -1.44 9.51 3.17
CA LYS A 144 -1.30 10.97 3.04
C LYS A 144 -2.62 11.65 2.68
N GLY A 145 -3.52 10.91 2.03
CA GLY A 145 -4.76 11.41 1.45
C GLY A 145 -4.69 11.75 -0.05
N LYS A 146 -3.56 11.51 -0.72
CA LYS A 146 -3.36 11.77 -2.15
C LYS A 146 -2.64 10.59 -2.81
N LEU A 147 -3.25 10.02 -3.84
CA LEU A 147 -2.66 8.97 -4.66
C LEU A 147 -2.00 9.61 -5.87
N ILE A 148 -0.73 9.26 -6.10
CA ILE A 148 0.08 9.71 -7.23
C ILE A 148 0.54 8.44 -7.97
N ASP A 149 0.66 8.49 -9.28
CA ASP A 149 1.19 7.39 -10.08
C ASP A 149 2.73 7.40 -10.17
N GLY A 150 3.30 6.35 -10.74
CA GLY A 150 4.75 6.27 -10.98
C GLY A 150 5.29 7.26 -12.03
N ALA A 151 4.42 8.01 -12.71
CA ALA A 151 4.79 9.07 -13.66
C ALA A 151 4.66 10.48 -13.04
N GLY A 152 4.25 10.59 -11.78
CA GLY A 152 4.07 11.85 -11.06
C GLY A 152 2.71 12.52 -11.27
N ASN A 153 1.75 11.87 -11.92
CA ASN A 153 0.39 12.39 -12.06
C ASN A 153 -0.44 12.08 -10.81
N GLU A 154 -1.23 13.07 -10.36
CA GLU A 154 -2.20 12.87 -9.29
C GLU A 154 -3.37 12.01 -9.82
N LEU A 155 -3.57 10.84 -9.24
CA LEU A 155 -4.65 9.92 -9.59
C LEU A 155 -5.94 10.25 -8.84
N LEU A 156 -5.81 10.55 -7.54
CA LEU A 156 -6.94 10.76 -6.66
C LEU A 156 -6.55 11.58 -5.43
N ASP A 157 -7.24 12.68 -5.21
CA ASP A 157 -7.23 13.40 -3.94
C ASP A 157 -8.44 12.96 -3.08
N LEU A 158 -8.17 12.28 -1.97
CA LEU A 158 -9.21 11.81 -1.05
C LEU A 158 -9.90 12.95 -0.30
N PHE A 159 -9.21 14.08 -0.07
CA PHE A 159 -9.80 15.23 0.60
C PHE A 159 -10.80 15.93 -0.32
N GLU A 160 -10.44 16.12 -1.60
CA GLU A 160 -11.35 16.68 -2.59
C GLU A 160 -12.52 15.73 -2.88
N ALA A 161 -12.23 14.44 -3.12
CA ALA A 161 -13.26 13.44 -3.43
C ALA A 161 -14.31 13.31 -2.31
N PHE A 162 -13.93 13.50 -1.04
CA PHE A 162 -14.84 13.44 0.11
C PHE A 162 -15.33 14.83 0.57
N GLY A 163 -14.84 15.93 0.00
CA GLY A 163 -15.19 17.29 0.42
C GLY A 163 -14.73 17.64 1.84
N VAL A 164 -13.61 17.07 2.28
CA VAL A 164 -13.06 17.24 3.64
C VAL A 164 -11.81 18.09 3.57
N VAL A 165 -11.63 19.03 4.50
CA VAL A 165 -10.39 19.80 4.62
C VAL A 165 -9.39 19.03 5.48
N GLN A 166 -8.19 18.80 4.96
CA GLN A 166 -7.11 18.16 5.72
C GLN A 166 -6.77 18.98 6.97
N LYS A 167 -6.70 18.31 8.12
CA LYS A 167 -6.16 18.89 9.35
C LYS A 167 -4.64 18.72 9.36
N THR A 168 -3.94 19.84 9.51
CA THR A 168 -2.49 19.85 9.75
C THR A 168 -2.20 20.26 11.19
N VAL A 169 -1.25 19.59 11.83
CA VAL A 169 -0.73 19.92 13.15
C VAL A 169 0.76 20.20 13.04
N ASP A 170 1.12 21.44 13.28
CA ASP A 170 2.52 21.88 13.38
C ASP A 170 3.06 21.56 14.78
N PHE A 171 4.15 20.81 14.86
CA PHE A 171 4.79 20.41 16.11
C PHE A 171 5.76 21.45 16.66
N ALA A 172 6.19 22.44 15.86
CA ALA A 172 7.12 23.49 16.25
C ALA A 172 8.31 22.95 17.06
N LEU A 173 8.96 21.93 16.49
CA LEU A 173 10.10 21.20 17.07
C LEU A 173 11.38 22.06 17.14
N ASP A 174 11.39 23.21 16.47
CA ASP A 174 12.44 24.21 16.53
C ASP A 174 12.41 25.06 17.83
N ASP A 175 11.25 25.18 18.49
CA ASP A 175 11.10 25.86 19.76
C ASP A 175 11.25 24.89 20.95
N PRO A 176 12.33 24.97 21.75
CA PRO A 176 12.58 24.06 22.86
C PRO A 176 11.55 24.16 24.00
N THR A 177 10.69 25.19 23.99
CA THR A 177 9.61 25.38 24.97
C THR A 177 8.30 24.69 24.55
N THR A 178 8.21 24.21 23.31
CA THR A 178 6.99 23.60 22.78
C THR A 178 6.57 22.35 23.54
N ASN A 179 5.30 22.32 23.96
CA ASN A 179 4.73 21.15 24.60
C ASN A 179 4.35 20.08 23.57
N VAL A 180 5.33 19.28 23.15
CA VAL A 180 5.17 18.16 22.20
C VAL A 180 4.05 17.20 22.62
N ARG A 181 3.88 16.94 23.93
CA ARG A 181 2.80 16.06 24.43
C ARG A 181 1.41 16.64 24.16
N ALA A 182 1.26 17.97 24.23
CA ALA A 182 0.00 18.62 23.89
C ALA A 182 -0.31 18.46 22.39
N LYS A 183 0.70 18.56 21.51
CA LYS A 183 0.56 18.33 20.07
C LYS A 183 0.18 16.88 19.75
N CYS A 184 0.81 15.89 20.38
CA CYS A 184 0.38 14.49 20.25
C CYS A 184 -1.08 14.28 20.68
N ASN A 185 -1.49 14.94 21.78
CA ASN A 185 -2.87 14.87 22.24
C ASN A 185 -3.85 15.58 21.28
N GLU A 186 -3.44 16.65 20.60
CA GLU A 186 -4.24 17.33 19.58
C GLU A 186 -4.57 16.38 18.43
N VAL A 187 -3.57 15.70 17.88
CA VAL A 187 -3.76 14.69 16.81
C VAL A 187 -4.77 13.63 17.23
N LYS A 188 -4.57 13.03 18.42
CA LYS A 188 -5.45 11.97 18.94
C LYS A 188 -6.85 12.47 19.29
N ALA A 189 -6.98 13.70 19.78
CA ALA A 189 -8.27 14.29 20.10
C ALA A 189 -9.05 14.56 18.82
N TYR A 190 -8.38 15.06 17.77
CA TYR A 190 -8.97 15.27 16.46
C TYR A 190 -9.45 13.94 15.84
N GLN A 191 -8.60 12.91 15.82
CA GLN A 191 -9.00 11.59 15.31
C GLN A 191 -10.18 11.01 16.10
N ARG A 192 -10.14 11.05 17.45
CA ARG A 192 -11.24 10.55 18.29
C ARG A 192 -12.56 11.30 18.07
N ALA A 193 -12.51 12.61 17.88
CA ALA A 193 -13.71 13.41 17.62
C ALA A 193 -14.35 13.07 16.25
N ASN A 194 -13.53 12.60 15.30
CA ASN A 194 -13.93 12.33 13.92
C ASN A 194 -14.20 10.84 13.62
N LEU A 195 -14.00 9.92 14.57
CA LEU A 195 -14.26 8.48 14.37
C LEU A 195 -15.71 8.18 13.96
N GLN A 196 -16.68 8.99 14.40
CA GLN A 196 -18.10 8.90 13.99
C GLN A 196 -18.63 7.45 13.96
N GLY A 197 -18.38 6.66 15.01
CA GLY A 197 -18.82 5.26 15.08
C GLY A 197 -17.77 4.21 14.70
N GLU A 198 -16.59 4.61 14.23
CA GLU A 198 -15.42 3.74 14.11
C GLU A 198 -14.78 3.44 15.47
N THR A 199 -13.99 2.38 15.52
CA THR A 199 -13.06 2.13 16.62
C THR A 199 -11.63 2.42 16.20
N MET A 200 -10.77 2.89 17.11
CA MET A 200 -9.32 2.85 16.90
C MET A 200 -8.68 2.18 18.12
N SER A 201 -7.64 1.37 17.90
CA SER A 201 -6.80 0.84 18.98
C SER A 201 -5.65 1.78 19.33
N GLY A 202 -5.19 2.57 18.35
CA GLY A 202 -4.12 3.53 18.49
C GLY A 202 -4.05 4.46 17.29
N ALA A 203 -3.00 5.27 17.25
CA ALA A 203 -2.71 6.11 16.11
C ALA A 203 -1.23 6.00 15.78
N GLU A 204 -0.96 5.81 14.50
CA GLU A 204 0.37 5.69 13.95
C GLU A 204 0.70 6.94 13.14
N MET A 205 1.97 7.32 13.15
CA MET A 205 2.50 8.45 12.43
C MET A 205 3.73 8.01 11.64
N LEU A 206 3.62 8.02 10.32
CA LEU A 206 4.76 7.86 9.42
C LEU A 206 5.43 9.22 9.25
N VAL A 207 6.72 9.29 9.52
CA VAL A 207 7.50 10.54 9.49
C VAL A 207 8.76 10.38 8.67
N ASP A 208 9.24 11.48 8.12
CA ASP A 208 10.59 11.56 7.55
C ASP A 208 11.67 11.48 8.66
N SER A 209 12.88 11.12 8.24
CA SER A 209 14.09 11.09 9.05
C SER A 209 14.39 12.41 9.78
N GLY A 210 14.27 13.57 9.10
CA GLY A 210 14.53 14.88 9.70
C GLY A 210 13.54 15.22 10.82
N PHE A 211 12.25 14.94 10.58
CA PHE A 211 11.21 15.08 11.60
C PHE A 211 11.47 14.14 12.78
N PHE A 212 11.84 12.88 12.52
CA PHE A 212 12.08 11.88 13.57
C PHE A 212 13.23 12.30 14.49
N ASP A 213 14.36 12.74 13.91
CA ASP A 213 15.53 13.19 14.67
C ASP A 213 15.18 14.43 15.51
N ALA A 214 14.54 15.44 14.91
CA ALA A 214 14.09 16.64 15.62
C ALA A 214 13.11 16.31 16.77
N PHE A 215 12.23 15.33 16.58
CA PHE A 215 11.27 14.91 17.59
C PHE A 215 11.95 14.24 18.79
N VAL A 216 12.91 13.35 18.52
CA VAL A 216 13.63 12.59 19.56
C VAL A 216 14.57 13.50 20.36
N GLU A 217 15.23 14.44 19.69
CA GLU A 217 16.17 15.40 20.31
C GLU A 217 15.47 16.53 21.07
N HIS A 218 14.16 16.74 20.86
CA HIS A 218 13.44 17.83 21.51
C HIS A 218 13.52 17.73 23.05
N PRO A 219 13.85 18.80 23.81
CA PRO A 219 14.11 18.72 25.25
C PRO A 219 12.98 18.11 26.10
N ASN A 220 11.72 18.29 25.70
CA ASN A 220 10.58 17.67 26.37
C ASN A 220 10.47 16.15 26.14
N VAL A 221 10.93 15.67 24.99
CA VAL A 221 10.96 14.24 24.65
C VAL A 221 12.22 13.61 25.25
N GLU A 222 13.35 14.32 25.20
CA GLU A 222 14.61 13.91 25.83
C GLU A 222 14.45 13.62 27.32
N LYS A 223 13.84 14.55 28.05
CA LYS A 223 13.50 14.35 29.47
C LYS A 223 12.58 13.17 29.71
N TYR A 224 11.70 12.84 28.77
CA TYR A 224 10.78 11.72 28.94
C TYR A 224 11.54 10.40 28.87
N TRP A 225 12.35 10.18 27.83
CA TRP A 225 13.06 8.91 27.70
C TRP A 225 14.26 8.77 28.66
N LEU A 226 14.93 9.87 29.07
CA LEU A 226 15.99 9.81 30.09
C LEU A 226 15.48 9.41 31.49
N ASN A 227 14.23 9.76 31.81
CA ASN A 227 13.61 9.45 33.12
C ASN A 227 12.87 8.11 33.12
N HIS A 228 12.54 7.56 31.96
CA HIS A 228 12.02 6.20 31.82
C HIS A 228 13.20 5.23 31.75
N VAL A 229 13.08 4.05 32.40
CA VAL A 229 14.15 3.02 32.52
C VAL A 229 14.56 2.38 31.18
N GLU A 230 14.10 2.91 30.05
CA GLU A 230 14.34 2.41 28.70
C GLU A 230 15.63 2.98 28.08
N ALA A 231 16.77 2.85 28.76
CA ALA A 231 18.06 2.87 28.06
C ALA A 231 18.16 1.73 26.99
N LEU A 232 17.24 0.75 27.07
CA LEU A 232 16.96 -0.25 26.03
C LEU A 232 16.21 0.31 24.81
N ALA A 233 15.48 1.42 24.92
CA ALA A 233 14.80 2.04 23.77
C ALA A 233 15.82 2.59 22.77
N LEU A 234 16.95 3.15 23.22
CA LEU A 234 18.08 3.52 22.34
C LEU A 234 18.63 2.30 21.57
N ALA A 235 18.72 1.13 22.22
CA ALA A 235 19.17 -0.10 21.58
C ALA A 235 18.14 -0.66 20.56
N HIS A 236 16.85 -0.36 20.72
CA HIS A 236 15.81 -0.64 19.72
C HIS A 236 15.68 0.47 18.66
N MET A 237 16.10 1.72 18.96
CA MET A 237 16.13 2.83 18.00
C MET A 237 17.27 2.69 17.00
N ASP A 238 18.43 2.17 17.40
CA ASP A 238 19.54 1.85 16.47
C ASP A 238 19.32 0.53 15.72
N ALA A 239 18.41 -0.33 16.21
CA ALA A 239 17.95 -1.47 15.46
C ALA A 239 17.01 -0.96 14.36
N LYS A 240 17.58 -0.53 13.22
CA LYS A 240 16.86 -0.49 11.96
C LYS A 240 16.28 -1.90 11.76
N GLY A 241 15.03 -2.10 12.19
CA GLY A 241 14.23 -3.18 11.66
C GLY A 241 14.16 -3.03 10.14
N PRO A 242 13.61 -4.02 9.42
CA PRO A 242 13.44 -3.92 7.97
C PRO A 242 12.68 -2.64 7.53
N TYR A 243 11.99 -1.94 8.44
CA TYR A 243 11.10 -0.80 8.17
C TYR A 243 11.39 0.47 9.00
N GLY A 244 12.66 0.72 9.35
CA GLY A 244 13.08 1.97 10.01
C GLY A 244 12.98 1.98 11.54
N ARG A 245 13.24 3.15 12.14
CA ARG A 245 13.23 3.39 13.59
C ARG A 245 11.81 3.62 14.10
N GLU A 246 11.51 3.18 15.33
CA GLU A 246 10.21 3.37 15.97
C GLU A 246 10.32 4.04 17.33
N PHE A 247 9.39 4.93 17.64
CA PHE A 247 9.34 5.64 18.92
C PHE A 247 7.90 5.88 19.36
N THR A 248 7.58 5.54 20.62
CA THR A 248 6.23 5.73 21.16
C THR A 248 6.20 6.89 22.16
N PHE A 249 5.43 7.93 21.87
CA PHE A 249 5.30 9.10 22.74
C PHE A 249 3.88 9.67 22.73
N GLY A 250 3.36 10.07 23.90
CA GLY A 250 1.99 10.61 24.00
C GLY A 250 0.88 9.62 23.58
N GLY A 251 1.22 8.34 23.45
CA GLY A 251 0.36 7.29 22.88
C GLY A 251 0.10 7.46 21.38
N LEU A 252 1.03 8.10 20.67
CA LEU A 252 1.23 7.95 19.23
C LEU A 252 2.43 7.01 19.01
N HIS A 253 2.35 6.17 17.99
CA HIS A 253 3.46 5.37 17.51
C HIS A 253 4.07 6.10 16.32
N LEU A 254 5.26 6.68 16.50
CA LEU A 254 6.01 7.31 15.43
C LEU A 254 6.91 6.26 14.79
N ARG A 255 6.93 6.25 13.46
CA ARG A 255 7.82 5.41 12.68
C ARG A 255 8.49 6.22 11.59
N GLU A 256 9.81 6.15 11.57
CA GLU A 256 10.60 6.68 10.47
C GLU A 256 10.37 5.84 9.21
N TYR A 257 10.05 6.51 8.12
CA TYR A 257 9.86 5.88 6.82
C TYR A 257 10.77 6.53 5.79
N ASP A 258 12.04 6.09 5.77
CA ASP A 258 13.14 6.62 4.94
C ASP A 258 13.16 6.05 3.50
N ALA A 259 12.08 5.38 3.08
CA ALA A 259 12.01 4.78 1.75
C ALA A 259 11.85 5.84 0.64
N SER A 260 12.66 5.73 -0.41
CA SER A 260 12.55 6.52 -1.64
C SER A 260 12.15 5.65 -2.81
N VAL A 261 11.20 6.13 -3.62
CA VAL A 261 10.65 5.48 -4.83
C VAL A 261 11.29 6.06 -6.07
N ASN A 262 11.79 5.18 -6.93
CA ASN A 262 12.19 5.58 -8.28
C ASN A 262 10.92 5.66 -9.14
N LEU A 263 10.59 6.86 -9.59
CA LEU A 263 9.57 7.07 -10.60
C LEU A 263 10.04 6.52 -11.95
N TYR A 264 9.10 6.40 -12.88
CA TYR A 264 9.35 5.85 -14.21
C TYR A 264 10.38 6.65 -15.02
N ASP A 265 10.52 7.96 -14.73
CA ASP A 265 11.54 8.83 -15.33
C ASP A 265 12.94 8.67 -14.72
N GLY A 266 13.09 7.81 -13.71
CA GLY A 266 14.34 7.56 -12.98
C GLY A 266 14.61 8.56 -11.86
N SER A 267 13.70 9.49 -11.58
CA SER A 267 13.81 10.38 -10.41
C SER A 267 13.46 9.64 -9.13
N ALA A 268 14.26 9.86 -8.08
CA ALA A 268 13.97 9.31 -6.75
C ALA A 268 13.12 10.32 -5.96
N VAL A 269 11.94 9.90 -5.54
CA VAL A 269 11.01 10.69 -4.73
C VAL A 269 10.86 10.03 -3.36
N PRO A 270 11.05 10.78 -2.26
CA PRO A 270 10.86 10.21 -0.93
C PRO A 270 9.39 9.89 -0.69
N MET A 271 9.12 8.76 -0.03
CA MET A 271 7.76 8.34 0.28
C MET A 271 7.10 9.23 1.33
N ILE A 272 7.84 10.00 2.13
CA ILE A 272 7.33 11.06 3.00
C ILE A 272 8.09 12.34 2.67
N GLY A 273 7.41 13.50 2.70
CA GLY A 273 8.07 14.78 2.44
C GLY A 273 9.08 15.14 3.53
N ALA A 274 10.11 15.91 3.17
CA ALA A 274 11.09 16.39 4.14
C ALA A 274 10.40 17.18 5.27
N ASP A 275 10.78 16.90 6.52
CA ASP A 275 10.22 17.55 7.73
C ASP A 275 8.69 17.41 7.87
N GLN A 276 8.12 16.38 7.23
CA GLN A 276 6.69 16.09 7.25
C GLN A 276 6.39 14.71 7.82
N GLY A 277 5.14 14.55 8.24
CA GLY A 277 4.58 13.27 8.67
C GLY A 277 3.09 13.19 8.40
N HIS A 278 2.58 11.96 8.45
CA HIS A 278 1.16 11.68 8.29
C HIS A 278 0.71 10.73 9.38
N ALA A 279 -0.29 11.16 10.14
CA ALA A 279 -0.89 10.39 11.21
C ALA A 279 -2.26 9.83 10.79
N PHE A 280 -2.46 8.54 11.04
CA PHE A 280 -3.69 7.81 10.76
C PHE A 280 -4.04 6.87 11.93
N PRO A 281 -5.34 6.60 12.16
CA PRO A 281 -5.75 5.64 13.19
C PRO A 281 -5.46 4.21 12.74
N VAL A 282 -5.07 3.37 13.70
CA VAL A 282 -4.88 1.92 13.51
C VAL A 282 -5.92 1.13 14.30
N GLY A 283 -6.17 -0.12 13.88
CA GLY A 283 -7.21 -0.98 14.50
C GLY A 283 -8.64 -0.53 14.21
N THR A 284 -8.84 0.15 13.08
CA THR A 284 -10.17 0.48 12.55
C THR A 284 -10.80 -0.74 11.88
N GLN A 285 -12.13 -0.83 11.89
CA GLN A 285 -12.84 -1.96 11.26
C GLN A 285 -12.95 -1.79 9.75
N ASP A 286 -13.20 -0.56 9.27
CA ASP A 286 -13.55 -0.30 7.87
C ASP A 286 -12.99 1.04 7.33
N ALA A 287 -12.02 1.64 8.01
CA ALA A 287 -11.52 2.96 7.61
C ALA A 287 -10.58 2.92 6.40
N TRP A 288 -9.96 1.77 6.11
CA TRP A 288 -8.96 1.63 5.05
C TRP A 288 -9.08 0.27 4.37
N GLN A 289 -9.14 0.28 3.03
CA GLN A 289 -9.24 -0.92 2.20
C GLN A 289 -8.38 -0.75 0.94
N THR A 290 -7.81 -1.85 0.44
CA THR A 290 -7.28 -1.94 -0.92
C THR A 290 -8.24 -2.75 -1.77
N TYR A 291 -8.72 -2.17 -2.87
CA TYR A 291 -9.54 -2.86 -3.86
C TYR A 291 -8.68 -3.31 -5.04
N PHE A 292 -8.83 -4.54 -5.47
CA PHE A 292 -8.24 -5.05 -6.70
C PHE A 292 -9.32 -5.18 -7.75
N GLY A 293 -9.19 -4.47 -8.86
CA GLY A 293 -10.11 -4.53 -10.00
C GLY A 293 -9.75 -5.63 -11.00
N PRO A 294 -10.65 -5.92 -11.96
CA PRO A 294 -10.34 -6.80 -13.08
C PRO A 294 -9.35 -6.14 -14.05
N PRO A 295 -8.54 -6.91 -14.80
CA PRO A 295 -7.60 -6.39 -15.78
C PRO A 295 -8.31 -6.06 -17.10
N HIS A 296 -7.65 -5.29 -17.97
CA HIS A 296 -8.08 -5.11 -19.35
C HIS A 296 -7.75 -6.34 -20.21
N ASP A 297 -8.46 -7.44 -19.95
CA ASP A 297 -8.38 -8.71 -20.66
C ASP A 297 -9.76 -9.37 -20.72
N ILE A 298 -10.22 -9.68 -21.94
CA ILE A 298 -11.53 -10.29 -22.19
C ILE A 298 -11.72 -11.63 -21.47
N ARG A 299 -10.63 -12.36 -21.18
CA ARG A 299 -10.66 -13.64 -20.46
C ARG A 299 -11.06 -13.48 -18.99
N PHE A 300 -10.85 -12.29 -18.43
CA PHE A 300 -11.10 -11.96 -17.03
C PHE A 300 -12.18 -10.88 -16.86
N ALA A 301 -12.95 -10.59 -17.91
CA ALA A 301 -14.08 -9.68 -17.83
C ALA A 301 -15.08 -10.14 -16.76
N ASN A 302 -15.42 -9.26 -15.82
CA ASN A 302 -16.28 -9.53 -14.66
C ASN A 302 -15.81 -10.68 -13.75
N ALA A 303 -14.52 -11.06 -13.83
CA ALA A 303 -13.92 -11.92 -12.83
C ALA A 303 -13.54 -11.09 -11.61
N GLY A 304 -13.63 -11.67 -10.41
CA GLY A 304 -13.16 -11.01 -9.20
C GLY A 304 -11.66 -10.67 -9.29
N GLY A 305 -11.32 -9.46 -8.87
CA GLY A 305 -9.97 -8.92 -8.87
C GLY A 305 -8.96 -9.79 -8.11
N LEU A 306 -7.81 -10.00 -8.72
CA LEU A 306 -6.61 -10.58 -8.12
C LEU A 306 -5.54 -9.49 -8.03
N GLU A 307 -4.53 -9.71 -7.20
CA GLU A 307 -3.44 -8.74 -7.03
C GLU A 307 -2.72 -8.48 -8.35
N ILE A 308 -2.30 -9.54 -9.05
CA ILE A 308 -1.61 -9.44 -10.34
C ILE A 308 -2.21 -10.43 -11.32
N TYR A 309 -2.50 -9.97 -12.52
CA TYR A 309 -2.85 -10.79 -13.67
C TYR A 309 -1.65 -10.91 -14.61
N MET A 310 -1.45 -12.08 -15.18
CA MET A 310 -0.38 -12.31 -16.14
C MET A 310 -0.83 -13.10 -17.35
N SER A 311 -0.29 -12.70 -18.49
CA SER A 311 -0.44 -13.40 -19.75
C SER A 311 0.86 -13.41 -20.53
N GLN A 312 0.97 -14.36 -21.46
CA GLN A 312 2.12 -14.49 -22.33
C GLN A 312 1.66 -14.65 -23.78
N GLU A 313 2.47 -14.15 -24.71
CA GLU A 313 2.30 -14.31 -26.15
C GLU A 313 3.64 -14.66 -26.81
N MET A 314 3.62 -15.62 -27.73
CA MET A 314 4.81 -15.95 -28.51
C MET A 314 5.01 -14.93 -29.62
N LEU A 315 6.21 -14.38 -29.70
CA LEU A 315 6.57 -13.46 -30.79
C LEU A 315 6.66 -14.20 -32.13
N LYS A 316 6.40 -13.44 -33.19
CA LYS A 316 6.46 -13.94 -34.57
C LYS A 316 7.80 -14.62 -34.84
N HIS A 317 7.74 -15.73 -35.58
CA HIS A 317 8.92 -16.52 -35.97
C HIS A 317 9.74 -17.10 -34.80
N GLY A 318 9.18 -17.20 -33.59
CA GLY A 318 9.91 -17.70 -32.43
C GLY A 318 11.00 -16.73 -31.95
N ALA A 319 10.83 -15.43 -32.23
CA ALA A 319 11.79 -14.39 -31.83
C ALA A 319 11.88 -14.18 -30.31
N GLY A 320 10.97 -14.77 -29.54
CA GLY A 320 10.92 -14.66 -28.09
C GLY A 320 9.51 -14.87 -27.55
N VAL A 321 9.35 -14.60 -26.26
CA VAL A 321 8.04 -14.57 -25.59
C VAL A 321 7.84 -13.25 -24.90
N GLU A 322 6.71 -12.63 -25.18
CA GLU A 322 6.23 -11.43 -24.51
C GLU A 322 5.39 -11.84 -23.30
N LEU A 323 5.65 -11.18 -22.18
CA LEU A 323 4.91 -11.29 -20.94
C LEU A 323 4.21 -9.97 -20.71
N LYS A 324 2.91 -10.00 -20.46
CA LYS A 324 2.13 -8.85 -20.00
C LYS A 324 1.64 -9.15 -18.59
N SER A 325 2.06 -8.34 -17.63
CA SER A 325 1.48 -8.27 -16.29
C SER A 325 0.59 -7.05 -16.16
N GLU A 326 -0.46 -7.15 -15.38
CA GLU A 326 -1.38 -6.06 -15.10
C GLU A 326 -1.90 -6.19 -13.67
N SER A 327 -1.78 -5.12 -12.90
CA SER A 327 -2.36 -5.00 -11.57
C SER A 327 -3.28 -3.78 -11.55
N CYS A 328 -4.44 -3.90 -10.93
CA CYS A 328 -5.41 -2.82 -10.78
C CYS A 328 -5.73 -2.56 -9.30
N PRO A 329 -4.77 -2.12 -8.46
CA PRO A 329 -4.99 -1.81 -7.06
C PRO A 329 -5.48 -0.36 -6.87
N LEU A 330 -6.44 -0.19 -5.98
CA LEU A 330 -6.87 1.11 -5.46
C LEU A 330 -6.90 1.04 -3.93
N ALA A 331 -5.88 1.60 -3.29
CA ALA A 331 -5.85 1.78 -1.84
C ALA A 331 -6.64 3.04 -1.46
N VAL A 332 -7.71 2.89 -0.67
CA VAL A 332 -8.55 4.01 -0.25
C VAL A 332 -8.75 4.04 1.25
N PHE A 333 -8.42 5.17 1.84
CA PHE A 333 -8.87 5.53 3.17
C PHE A 333 -10.31 6.06 3.06
N ARG A 334 -11.30 5.23 3.40
CA ARG A 334 -12.74 5.52 3.28
C ARG A 334 -13.19 6.67 4.19
N ARG A 335 -12.38 7.06 5.18
CA ARG A 335 -12.63 8.14 6.14
C ARG A 335 -11.48 9.15 6.19
N PRO A 336 -11.28 9.96 5.13
CA PRO A 336 -10.11 10.86 5.05
C PRO A 336 -10.11 11.94 6.14
N ASN A 337 -11.25 12.21 6.79
CA ASN A 337 -11.34 13.08 7.97
C ASN A 337 -10.55 12.59 9.19
N LEU A 338 -10.04 11.37 9.18
CA LEU A 338 -9.18 10.82 10.22
C LEU A 338 -7.69 11.00 9.92
N LEU A 339 -7.33 11.39 8.70
CA LEU A 339 -5.96 11.63 8.28
C LEU A 339 -5.53 13.02 8.76
N VAL A 340 -4.36 13.07 9.41
CA VAL A 340 -3.79 14.30 9.94
C VAL A 340 -2.39 14.48 9.36
N GLY A 341 -2.16 15.61 8.68
CA GLY A 341 -0.82 16.02 8.26
C GLY A 341 -0.05 16.58 9.46
N VAL A 342 1.24 16.34 9.50
CA VAL A 342 2.14 16.77 10.57
C VAL A 342 3.36 17.44 9.95
N THR A 343 3.81 18.54 10.56
CA THR A 343 5.03 19.27 10.16
C THR A 343 5.92 19.49 11.37
N ALA A 344 7.24 19.45 11.16
CA ALA A 344 8.24 19.68 12.20
C ALA A 344 8.14 21.10 12.76
#